data_AF-A0A2G4EW30-F1
#
_entry.id   AF-A0A2G4EW30-F1
#
_cell.length_a   1.000
_cell.length_b   1.000
_cell.length_c   1.000
_cell.angle_alpha   90.00
_cell.angle_beta   90.00
_cell.angle_gamma   90.00
#
_symmetry.space_group_name_H-M   'P 1'
#
loop_
_entity.id
_entity.type
_entity.pdbx_description
1 polymer ?
#
loop_
_entity_poly.entity_id
_entity_poly.type
_entity_poly.pdbx_seq_one_letter_code
_entity_poly.pdbx_strand_id
1 'polypeptide(L)'
;MNVFQHMLPDRILPIWVWVDKPKTVVTVATTSQYCGRKPRFDLLHPLKQWLDSVEIKSQKLARFLCKFIPSQCPFEREVKIRDRILFCIPPLCKLNPLYEQVVGIRFRALCYLADECGEDVTTYC
;
A
#
# COMPACT_ATOMS: atom_id res chain seq x y z
N MET A 1 -7.57 -42.39 -55.64
CA MET A 1 -6.46 -43.33 -55.87
C MET A 1 -5.46 -43.05 -54.77
N ASN A 2 -5.46 -43.83 -53.69
CA ASN A 2 -4.62 -45.02 -53.52
C ASN A 2 -3.11 -44.69 -53.66
N VAL A 3 -2.18 -45.07 -52.79
CA VAL A 3 -2.19 -45.99 -51.63
C VAL A 3 -0.74 -46.00 -51.09
N PHE A 4 -0.61 -46.10 -49.77
CA PHE A 4 0.42 -46.87 -49.01
C PHE A 4 1.86 -46.36 -48.94
N GLN A 5 2.32 -46.00 -47.73
CA GLN A 5 2.92 -46.85 -46.68
C GLN A 5 4.38 -47.17 -46.99
N HIS A 6 5.29 -46.70 -46.14
CA HIS A 6 6.35 -47.54 -45.54
C HIS A 6 6.71 -46.91 -44.18
N MET A 7 6.26 -47.54 -43.09
CA MET A 7 7.06 -48.43 -42.22
C MET A 7 7.88 -47.65 -41.18
N LEU A 8 7.32 -47.57 -39.97
CA LEU A 8 8.03 -47.31 -38.71
C LEU A 8 9.14 -48.34 -38.50
N PRO A 9 10.19 -47.97 -37.76
CA PRO A 9 10.42 -48.76 -36.56
C PRO A 9 10.55 -47.89 -35.32
N ASP A 10 9.88 -48.37 -34.28
CA ASP A 10 9.92 -47.89 -32.91
C ASP A 10 11.35 -47.61 -32.43
N ARG A 11 11.56 -46.38 -31.95
CA ARG A 11 12.55 -46.13 -30.90
C ARG A 11 11.93 -45.24 -29.84
N ILE A 12 11.20 -45.91 -28.96
CA ILE A 12 10.98 -45.52 -27.58
C ILE A 12 12.32 -45.05 -27.00
N LEU A 13 12.41 -43.78 -26.59
CA LEU A 13 13.04 -43.46 -25.32
C LEU A 13 12.31 -42.28 -24.64
N PRO A 14 12.12 -42.35 -23.30
CA PRO A 14 11.07 -41.64 -22.59
C PRO A 14 11.67 -40.47 -21.82
N ILE A 15 11.25 -39.23 -22.09
CA ILE A 15 11.66 -38.09 -21.26
C ILE A 15 10.45 -37.20 -20.94
N TRP A 16 9.78 -37.59 -19.84
CA TRP A 16 9.17 -36.76 -18.78
C TRP A 16 8.57 -35.39 -19.15
N VAL A 17 7.66 -35.33 -20.14
CA VAL A 17 6.68 -34.24 -20.18
C VAL A 17 5.53 -34.63 -19.27
N TRP A 18 5.51 -34.06 -18.06
CA TRP A 18 4.33 -34.10 -17.20
C TRP A 18 3.24 -33.25 -17.83
N VAL A 19 2.23 -33.91 -18.39
CA VAL A 19 0.96 -33.30 -18.76
C VAL A 19 0.12 -33.22 -17.49
N ASP A 20 0.13 -32.06 -16.83
CA ASP A 20 -0.76 -31.82 -15.69
C ASP A 20 -2.21 -31.67 -16.18
N LYS A 21 -3.05 -32.60 -15.71
CA LYS A 21 -4.52 -32.63 -15.87
C LYS A 21 -5.13 -31.37 -15.22
N PRO A 22 -6.16 -30.73 -15.81
CA PRO A 22 -6.86 -29.63 -15.15
C PRO A 22 -7.56 -30.14 -13.89
N LYS A 23 -7.09 -29.72 -12.71
CA LYS A 23 -7.75 -29.97 -11.43
C LYS A 23 -8.83 -28.92 -11.22
N THR A 24 -10.06 -29.43 -11.20
CA THR A 24 -11.29 -28.85 -10.64
C THR A 24 -11.06 -27.94 -9.44
N VAL A 25 -11.75 -26.80 -9.46
CA VAL A 25 -11.88 -25.81 -8.41
C VAL A 25 -12.09 -26.48 -7.05
N VAL A 26 -11.14 -26.29 -6.14
CA VAL A 26 -11.32 -26.50 -4.71
C VAL A 26 -10.97 -25.18 -4.04
N THR A 27 -11.98 -24.51 -3.52
CA THR A 27 -11.88 -23.35 -2.63
C THR A 27 -11.08 -23.75 -1.40
N VAL A 28 -9.82 -23.31 -1.32
CA VAL A 28 -9.00 -23.47 -0.12
C VAL A 28 -9.00 -22.13 0.61
N ALA A 29 -9.88 -22.03 1.62
CA ALA A 29 -9.82 -20.96 2.61
C ALA A 29 -8.42 -20.98 3.25
N THR A 30 -7.62 -19.96 2.97
CA THR A 30 -6.31 -19.80 3.59
C THR A 30 -6.50 -19.13 4.94
N THR A 31 -6.79 -19.93 5.97
CA THR A 31 -6.68 -19.50 7.36
C THR A 31 -5.19 -19.43 7.69
N SER A 32 -4.55 -18.28 7.43
CA SER A 32 -3.20 -17.99 7.91
C SER A 32 -3.23 -17.87 9.44
N GLN A 33 -3.00 -18.99 10.11
CA GLN A 33 -2.87 -19.08 11.57
C GLN A 33 -1.60 -18.33 12.02
N TYR A 34 -1.77 -17.13 12.57
CA TYR A 34 -0.72 -16.40 13.28
C TYR A 34 -0.47 -17.05 14.64
N CYS A 35 0.72 -17.62 14.85
CA CYS A 35 1.15 -18.07 16.16
C CYS A 35 1.33 -16.87 17.10
N GLY A 36 0.56 -16.85 18.19
CA GLY A 36 0.85 -16.13 19.43
C GLY A 36 1.28 -14.67 19.32
N ARG A 37 0.42 -13.76 18.86
CA ARG A 37 0.61 -12.34 19.16
C ARG A 37 0.32 -12.13 20.65
N LYS A 38 1.35 -11.87 21.46
CA LYS A 38 1.15 -11.28 22.80
C LYS A 38 0.25 -10.05 22.64
N PRO A 39 -0.81 -9.86 23.44
CA PRO A 39 -1.59 -8.64 23.39
C PRO A 39 -0.63 -7.48 23.68
N ARG A 40 -0.30 -6.72 22.64
CA ARG A 40 0.45 -5.50 22.80
C ARG A 40 -0.54 -4.49 23.35
N PHE A 41 -0.41 -4.17 24.63
CA PHE A 41 -1.10 -3.02 25.20
C PHE A 41 -0.62 -1.78 24.44
N ASP A 42 -1.42 -1.34 23.49
CA ASP A 42 -1.18 -0.10 22.75
C ASP A 42 -1.78 1.04 23.56
N LEU A 43 -0.95 1.66 24.40
CA LEU A 43 -1.35 2.80 25.25
C LEU A 43 -1.93 3.96 24.44
N LEU A 44 -1.55 4.06 23.16
CA LEU A 44 -2.01 5.11 22.26
C LEU A 44 -3.27 4.72 21.49
N HIS A 45 -3.78 3.50 21.66
CA HIS A 45 -5.00 3.03 20.98
C HIS A 45 -6.21 3.97 21.15
N PRO A 46 -6.57 4.43 22.37
CA PRO A 46 -7.70 5.35 22.51
C PRO A 46 -7.46 6.67 21.79
N LEU A 47 -6.21 7.16 21.79
CA LEU A 47 -5.85 8.38 21.08
C LEU A 47 -5.93 8.20 19.56
N LYS A 48 -5.49 7.05 19.03
CA LYS A 48 -5.62 6.71 17.62
C LYS A 48 -7.09 6.71 17.19
N GLN A 49 -7.93 6.02 17.95
CA GLN A 49 -9.36 5.95 17.68
C GLN A 49 -10.02 7.33 17.77
N TRP A 50 -9.63 8.14 18.74
CA TRP A 50 -10.09 9.52 18.83
C TRP A 50 -9.70 10.31 17.57
N LEU A 51 -8.43 10.25 17.16
CA LEU A 51 -7.92 10.95 15.98
C LEU A 51 -8.60 10.48 14.68
N ASP A 52 -8.92 9.19 14.57
CA ASP A 52 -9.67 8.63 13.44
C ASP A 52 -11.14 9.06 13.43
N SER A 53 -11.74 9.27 14.60
CA SER A 53 -13.14 9.72 14.75
C SER A 53 -13.35 11.23 14.55
N VAL A 54 -12.27 12.02 14.45
CA VAL A 54 -12.38 13.48 14.25
C VAL A 54 -12.93 13.77 12.84
N GLU A 55 -14.17 14.27 12.82
CA GLU A 55 -14.82 14.86 11.63
C GLU A 55 -14.46 16.33 11.48
N ILE A 56 -14.16 16.75 10.25
CA ILE A 56 -13.78 18.13 9.94
C ILE A 56 -15.01 18.83 9.35
N LYS A 57 -15.54 19.83 10.07
CA LYS A 57 -16.73 20.61 9.69
C LYS A 57 -16.45 22.10 9.52
N SER A 58 -15.18 22.48 9.55
CA SER A 58 -14.75 23.87 9.55
C SER A 58 -13.70 24.09 8.48
N GLN A 59 -14.01 24.96 7.54
CA GLN A 59 -13.13 25.38 6.46
C GLN A 59 -11.80 25.95 6.96
N LYS A 60 -11.83 26.77 8.02
CA LYS A 60 -10.61 27.33 8.63
C LYS A 60 -9.71 26.24 9.21
N LEU A 61 -10.31 25.26 9.89
CA LEU A 61 -9.61 24.11 10.47
C LEU A 61 -9.00 23.25 9.34
N ALA A 62 -9.78 22.94 8.31
CA ALA A 62 -9.33 22.15 7.18
C ALA A 62 -8.12 22.78 6.47
N ARG A 63 -8.18 24.10 6.19
CA ARG A 63 -7.05 24.84 5.61
C ARG A 63 -5.82 24.83 6.52
N PHE A 64 -6.03 24.98 7.83
CA PHE A 64 -4.94 24.92 8.81
C PHE A 64 -4.26 23.55 8.79
N LEU A 65 -5.02 22.45 8.82
CA LEU A 65 -4.48 21.10 8.75
C LEU A 65 -3.71 20.84 7.45
N CYS A 66 -4.25 21.28 6.31
CA CYS A 66 -3.60 21.12 5.01
C CYS A 66 -2.32 21.95 4.87
N LYS A 67 -2.17 23.03 5.64
CA LYS A 67 -0.92 23.80 5.70
C LYS A 67 0.06 23.23 6.73
N PHE A 68 -0.45 22.71 7.83
CA PHE A 68 0.36 22.29 8.97
C PHE A 68 0.98 20.89 8.77
N ILE A 69 0.21 19.96 8.23
CA ILE A 69 0.68 18.59 7.96
C ILE A 69 1.21 18.55 6.54
N PRO A 70 2.49 18.26 6.28
CA PRO A 70 3.04 18.27 4.92
C PRO A 70 2.50 17.11 4.06
N SER A 71 2.41 17.30 2.72
CA SER A 71 2.12 16.22 1.76
C SER A 71 3.28 15.24 1.63
N GLN A 72 4.50 15.75 1.76
CA GLN A 72 5.73 14.98 1.69
C GLN A 72 6.22 14.57 3.07
N CYS A 73 7.01 13.50 3.11
CA CYS A 73 7.60 13.01 4.34
C CYS A 73 8.69 13.98 4.84
N PRO A 74 8.58 14.55 6.04
CA PRO A 74 9.58 15.51 6.54
C PRO A 74 10.94 14.87 6.83
N PHE A 75 10.98 13.54 6.98
CA PHE A 75 12.21 12.79 7.20
C PHE A 75 12.94 12.45 5.91
N GLU A 76 12.22 12.39 4.79
CA GLU A 76 12.83 12.15 3.48
C GLU A 76 13.52 13.42 3.01
N ARG A 77 14.85 13.38 2.90
CA ARG A 77 15.62 14.55 2.47
C ARG A 77 16.95 14.13 1.90
N GLU A 78 17.39 14.87 0.89
CA GLU A 78 18.72 14.73 0.30
C GLU A 78 19.66 15.73 0.94
N VAL A 79 20.82 15.27 1.42
CA VAL A 79 21.88 16.15 1.92
C VAL A 79 22.86 16.38 0.78
N LYS A 80 22.87 17.60 0.24
CA LYS A 80 23.74 18.00 -0.89
C LYS A 80 24.85 18.93 -0.38
N ILE A 81 26.07 18.73 -0.89
CA ILE A 81 27.15 19.73 -0.80
C ILE A 81 27.51 20.12 -2.24
N ARG A 82 27.39 21.42 -2.55
CA ARG A 82 27.43 21.94 -3.93
C ARG A 82 26.40 21.21 -4.79
N ASP A 83 26.80 20.73 -5.97
CA ASP A 83 25.94 20.01 -6.91
C ASP A 83 26.03 18.48 -6.76
N ARG A 84 26.48 17.98 -5.60
CA ARG A 84 26.60 16.53 -5.35
C ARG A 84 25.82 16.12 -4.11
N ILE A 85 25.03 15.06 -4.26
CA ILE A 85 24.32 14.39 -3.16
C ILE A 85 25.34 13.58 -2.37
N LEU A 86 25.43 13.82 -1.06
CA LEU A 86 26.24 13.01 -0.15
C LEU A 86 25.49 11.74 0.25
N PHE A 87 24.25 11.90 0.73
CA PHE A 87 23.37 10.80 1.10
C PHE A 87 21.92 11.26 1.12
N CYS A 88 21.01 10.30 0.95
CA CYS A 88 19.57 10.50 1.04
C CYS A 88 19.05 9.81 2.29
N ILE A 89 18.28 10.53 3.11
CA ILE A 89 17.54 9.94 4.21
C ILE A 89 16.23 9.39 3.61
N PRO A 90 15.96 8.07 3.74
CA PRO A 90 14.76 7.48 3.18
C PRO A 90 13.49 7.97 3.88
N PRO A 91 12.30 7.73 3.29
CA PRO A 91 11.03 8.03 3.94
C PRO A 91 10.83 7.16 5.18
N LEU A 92 11.12 7.74 6.36
CA LEU A 92 10.96 7.11 7.68
C LEU A 92 9.64 7.51 8.36
N CYS A 93 8.61 7.83 7.57
CA CYS A 93 7.38 8.46 8.04
C CYS A 93 6.58 7.55 9.00
N LYS A 94 6.73 6.22 8.87
CA LYS A 94 6.08 5.22 9.73
C LYS A 94 6.79 4.97 11.08
N LEU A 95 7.86 5.69 11.39
CA LEU A 95 8.48 5.64 12.72
C LEU A 95 7.54 6.20 13.81
N ASN A 96 6.72 7.19 13.45
CA ASN A 96 5.74 7.76 14.38
C ASN A 96 4.52 6.82 14.53
N PRO A 97 4.19 6.36 15.75
CA PRO A 97 3.04 5.49 16.00
C PRO A 97 1.68 6.07 15.58
N LEU A 98 1.56 7.39 15.39
CA LEU A 98 0.33 8.09 15.00
C LEU A 98 0.35 8.59 13.54
N TYR A 99 1.34 8.19 12.74
CA TYR A 99 1.53 8.72 11.38
C TYR A 99 0.28 8.55 10.50
N GLU A 100 -0.27 7.34 10.46
CA GLU A 100 -1.42 7.01 9.60
C GLU A 100 -2.65 7.86 9.98
N GLN A 101 -2.89 8.07 11.28
CA GLN A 101 -4.00 8.90 11.74
C GLN A 101 -3.84 10.37 11.35
N VAL A 102 -2.62 10.92 11.46
CA VAL A 102 -2.33 12.31 11.09
C VAL A 102 -2.48 12.54 9.59
N VAL A 103 -1.95 11.63 8.76
CA VAL A 103 -2.14 11.67 7.31
C VAL A 103 -3.61 11.49 6.95
N GLY A 104 -4.32 10.61 7.65
CA GLY A 104 -5.76 10.42 7.51
C GLY A 104 -6.56 11.69 7.78
N ILE A 105 -6.24 12.43 8.84
CA ILE A 105 -6.86 13.74 9.12
C ILE A 105 -6.60 14.72 7.98
N ARG A 106 -5.36 14.80 7.48
CA ARG A 106 -5.03 15.68 6.34
C ARG A 106 -5.84 15.31 5.10
N PHE A 107 -5.96 14.02 4.79
CA PHE A 107 -6.75 13.55 3.65
C PHE A 107 -8.23 13.96 3.81
N ARG A 108 -8.82 13.71 4.99
CA ARG A 108 -10.21 14.15 5.27
C ARG A 108 -10.37 15.67 5.15
N ALA A 109 -9.37 16.46 5.57
CA ALA A 109 -9.40 17.91 5.44
C ALA A 109 -9.37 18.35 3.97
N LEU A 110 -8.57 17.70 3.13
CA LEU A 110 -8.52 17.97 1.69
C LEU A 110 -9.84 17.62 1.02
N CYS A 111 -10.42 16.44 1.31
CA CYS A 111 -11.72 16.05 0.78
C CYS A 111 -12.82 17.04 1.20
N TYR A 112 -12.85 17.47 2.46
CA TYR A 112 -13.81 18.48 2.91
C TYR A 112 -13.68 19.80 2.14
N LEU A 113 -12.45 20.26 1.87
CA LEU A 113 -12.23 21.48 1.10
C LEU A 113 -12.63 21.34 -0.37
N ALA A 114 -12.33 20.20 -1.00
CA ALA A 114 -12.65 19.93 -2.39
C ALA A 114 -14.14 19.64 -2.62
N ASP A 115 -14.71 18.72 -1.86
CA ASP A 115 -16.04 18.15 -2.11
C ASP A 115 -17.15 18.99 -1.46
N GLU A 116 -16.96 19.47 -0.23
CA GLU A 116 -18.00 20.24 0.48
C GLU A 116 -17.88 21.75 0.27
N CYS A 117 -16.65 22.29 0.31
CA CYS A 117 -16.43 23.75 0.15
C CYS A 117 -16.21 24.18 -1.31
N GLY A 118 -15.87 23.26 -2.22
CA GLY A 118 -15.58 23.57 -3.62
C GLY A 118 -14.31 24.41 -3.82
N GLU A 119 -13.34 24.32 -2.91
CA GLU A 119 -12.06 25.03 -3.02
C GLU A 119 -11.06 24.30 -3.91
N ASP A 120 -10.19 25.06 -4.58
CA ASP A 120 -9.05 24.49 -5.30
C ASP A 120 -7.98 24.01 -4.31
N VAL A 121 -7.87 22.69 -4.19
CA VAL A 121 -6.93 22.02 -3.29
C VAL A 121 -5.53 21.81 -3.88
N THR A 122 -5.30 22.17 -5.15
CA THR A 122 -3.97 22.00 -5.80
C THR A 122 -2.86 22.77 -5.08
N THR A 123 -3.21 23.85 -4.39
CA THR A 123 -2.29 24.65 -3.56
C THR A 123 -1.69 23.85 -2.41
N TYR A 124 -2.31 22.73 -2.02
CA TYR A 124 -1.86 21.89 -0.90
C TYR A 124 -1.13 20.62 -1.34
N CYS A 125 -1.06 20.30 -2.64
CA CYS A 125 -0.49 19.06 -3.15
C CYS A 125 1.04 19.13 -3.29
#